data_AF-A0A485KM85-F1
#
_entry.id   AF-A0A485KM85-F1
#
_cell.length_a   1.000
_cell.length_b   1.000
_cell.length_c   1.000
_cell.angle_alpha   90.00
_cell.angle_beta   90.00
_cell.angle_gamma   90.00
#
_symmetry.space_group_name_H-M   'P 1'
#
loop_
_entity.id
_entity.type
_entity.pdbx_description
1 polymer ?
#
loop_
_entity_poly.entity_id
_entity_poly.type
_entity_poly.pdbx_seq_one_letter_code
_entity_poly.pdbx_strand_id
1 'polypeptide(L)'
;MNSIACVASVLSIVACFLLGCIQSRIWNGIQTPTIPKLFAHVLLPNASPDGDSLREPPSDAYFVFGRMFIVVYVLLAVVLVSQPLDAQVSSFVPLAVSVLLGAAAFGNLLAYYASKAYGPPMRKIGYRMIEMPCLLILAFVLTGHGILLLTATTSDHHSTIEAWAFVLTPLFSILCTAMLRYMPHGPLLGISVALTVHAFTQEG
;
A
#
# COMPACT_ATOMS: atom_id res chain seq x y z
N MET A 1 2.58 -15.91 -19.13
CA MET A 1 3.30 -15.39 -17.95
C MET A 1 3.81 -13.99 -18.25
N ASN A 2 3.21 -12.95 -17.70
CA ASN A 2 3.84 -11.63 -17.71
C ASN A 2 4.73 -11.54 -16.47
N SER A 3 5.92 -12.15 -16.57
CA SER A 3 6.87 -12.28 -15.46
C SER A 3 7.19 -10.96 -14.77
N ILE A 4 7.06 -9.83 -15.48
CA ILE A 4 7.24 -8.49 -14.95
C ILE A 4 6.17 -8.13 -13.91
N ALA A 5 4.89 -8.41 -14.17
CA ALA A 5 3.80 -8.12 -13.25
C ALA A 5 3.92 -8.94 -11.95
N CYS A 6 4.17 -10.25 -12.07
CA CYS A 6 4.36 -11.14 -10.93
C CYS A 6 5.59 -10.76 -10.08
N VAL A 7 6.71 -10.42 -10.72
CA VAL A 7 7.91 -9.97 -9.99
C VAL A 7 7.66 -8.63 -9.30
N ALA A 8 7.07 -7.66 -10.00
CA ALA A 8 6.77 -6.35 -9.44
C ALA A 8 5.77 -6.43 -8.27
N SER A 9 4.76 -7.30 -8.35
CA SER A 9 3.76 -7.48 -7.30
C SER A 9 4.37 -8.07 -6.03
N VAL A 10 5.18 -9.14 -6.16
CA VAL A 10 5.92 -9.71 -5.02
C VAL A 10 6.88 -8.69 -4.41
N LEU A 11 7.65 -7.97 -5.24
CA LEU A 11 8.55 -6.92 -4.75
C LEU A 11 7.79 -5.80 -4.04
N SER A 12 6.57 -5.46 -4.47
CA SER A 12 5.76 -4.42 -3.83
C SER A 12 5.32 -4.85 -2.43
N ILE A 13 4.89 -6.11 -2.24
CA ILE A 13 4.55 -6.67 -0.92
C ILE A 13 5.79 -6.64 -0.02
N VAL A 14 6.92 -7.17 -0.51
CA VAL A 14 8.16 -7.26 0.27
C VAL A 14 8.62 -5.86 0.68
N ALA A 15 8.69 -4.92 -0.26
CA ALA A 15 9.08 -3.54 0.03
C ALA A 15 8.11 -2.87 1.02
N CYS A 16 6.80 -3.00 0.81
CA CYS A 16 5.79 -2.39 1.66
C CYS A 16 5.82 -2.96 3.09
N PHE A 17 6.01 -4.27 3.23
CA PHE A 17 6.13 -4.92 4.54
C PHE A 17 7.40 -4.49 5.26
N LEU A 18 8.57 -4.57 4.61
CA LEU A 18 9.85 -4.21 5.23
C LEU A 18 9.88 -2.73 5.64
N LEU A 19 9.53 -1.82 4.73
CA LEU A 19 9.48 -0.39 5.03
C LEU A 19 8.39 -0.07 6.07
N GLY A 20 7.26 -0.80 6.03
CA GLY A 20 6.17 -0.67 6.99
C GLY A 20 6.59 -1.07 8.41
N CYS A 21 7.35 -2.15 8.56
CA CYS A 21 7.93 -2.57 9.84
C CYS A 21 8.93 -1.55 10.37
N ILE A 22 9.82 -1.01 9.52
CA ILE A 22 10.79 0.01 9.91
C ILE A 22 10.08 1.29 10.39
N GLN A 23 9.16 1.81 9.58
CA GLN A 23 8.40 3.01 9.94
C GLN A 23 7.52 2.80 11.18
N SER A 24 6.91 1.62 11.33
CA SER A 24 6.17 1.26 12.54
C SER A 24 7.06 1.30 13.77
N ARG A 25 8.30 0.80 13.69
CA ARG A 25 9.26 0.86 14.79
C ARG A 25 9.65 2.29 15.15
N ILE A 26 9.94 3.12 14.15
CA ILE A 26 10.28 4.52 14.36
C ILE A 26 9.10 5.27 14.97
N TRP A 27 7.87 4.99 14.51
CA TRP A 27 6.67 5.67 14.97
C TRP A 27 6.21 5.26 16.37
N ASN A 28 6.27 3.97 16.70
CA ASN A 28 5.75 3.44 17.96
C ASN A 28 6.82 3.33 19.06
N GLY A 29 8.11 3.46 18.71
CA GLY A 29 9.21 3.40 19.67
C GLY A 29 9.17 2.14 20.52
N ILE A 30 9.13 2.31 21.85
CA ILE A 30 9.06 1.19 22.81
C ILE A 30 7.74 0.41 22.68
N GLN A 31 6.66 1.05 22.23
CA GLN A 31 5.33 0.43 22.06
C GLN A 31 5.14 -0.30 20.72
N THR A 32 6.22 -0.53 19.99
CA THR A 32 6.19 -1.24 18.70
C THR A 32 5.64 -2.66 18.85
N PRO A 33 4.67 -3.08 18.02
CA PRO A 33 4.14 -4.44 18.06
C PRO A 33 5.20 -5.51 17.73
N THR A 34 4.97 -6.75 18.15
CA THR A 34 5.94 -7.86 18.05
C THR A 34 6.44 -8.10 16.63
N ILE A 35 5.56 -8.10 15.62
CA ILE A 35 5.92 -8.37 14.23
C ILE A 35 6.87 -7.29 13.67
N PRO A 36 6.50 -5.99 13.65
CA PRO A 36 7.43 -4.93 13.27
C PRO A 36 8.73 -4.95 14.08
N LYS A 37 8.68 -5.24 15.38
CA LYS A 37 9.87 -5.29 16.25
C LYS A 37 10.86 -6.37 15.80
N LEU A 38 10.38 -7.56 15.47
CA LEU A 38 11.22 -8.68 15.00
C LEU A 38 11.90 -8.34 13.68
N PHE A 39 11.13 -7.91 12.68
CA PHE A 39 11.66 -7.64 11.34
C PHE A 39 12.53 -6.38 11.31
N ALA A 40 12.14 -5.30 11.98
CA ALA A 40 12.94 -4.09 12.01
C ALA A 40 14.28 -4.29 12.75
N HIS A 41 14.37 -5.21 13.72
CA HIS A 41 15.63 -5.53 14.39
C HIS A 41 16.63 -6.22 13.46
N VAL A 42 16.15 -7.08 12.56
CA VAL A 42 16.97 -7.73 11.53
C VAL A 42 17.46 -6.72 10.49
N LEU A 43 16.61 -5.76 10.12
CA LEU A 43 16.89 -4.82 9.03
C LEU A 43 17.68 -3.59 9.47
N LEU A 44 17.46 -3.13 10.70
CA LEU A 44 18.14 -1.97 11.31
C LEU A 44 18.40 -2.28 12.79
N PRO A 45 19.42 -3.08 13.12
CA PRO A 45 19.74 -3.45 14.50
C PRO A 45 20.02 -2.24 15.39
N ASN A 46 20.50 -1.13 14.79
CA ASN A 46 20.83 0.13 15.44
C ASN A 46 19.74 1.21 15.33
N ALA A 47 18.55 0.89 14.79
CA ALA A 47 17.43 1.82 14.88
C ALA A 47 17.01 1.95 16.34
N SER A 48 17.52 2.98 17.01
CA SER A 48 17.04 3.40 18.32
C SER A 48 15.55 3.73 18.20
N PRO A 49 14.70 3.23 19.11
CA PRO A 49 13.35 3.73 19.21
C PRO A 49 13.44 5.22 19.58
N ASP A 50 13.12 6.09 18.63
CA ASP A 50 13.00 7.51 18.91
C ASP A 50 11.71 7.73 19.69
N GLY A 51 11.85 8.00 20.99
CA GLY A 51 10.87 8.76 21.76
C GLY A 51 9.64 8.01 22.29
N ASP A 52 9.54 7.95 23.62
CA ASP A 52 8.26 8.00 24.31
C ASP A 52 7.54 9.31 23.93
N SER A 53 6.50 9.24 23.11
CA SER A 53 5.27 10.06 23.19
C SER A 53 4.63 10.26 21.81
N LEU A 54 3.30 10.23 21.81
CA LEU A 54 2.41 10.63 20.71
C LEU A 54 2.58 12.10 20.23
N ARG A 55 3.64 12.81 20.63
CA ARG A 55 3.78 14.28 20.48
C ARG A 55 4.83 14.74 19.47
N GLU A 56 5.81 13.93 19.08
CA GLU A 56 6.83 14.36 18.11
C GLU A 56 6.93 13.43 16.91
N PRO A 57 6.55 13.87 15.68
CA PRO A 57 6.81 13.10 14.49
C PRO A 57 8.04 13.64 13.74
N PRO A 58 8.91 12.78 13.20
CA PRO A 58 10.03 12.15 13.92
C PRO A 58 11.37 12.45 13.24
N SER A 59 12.46 11.91 13.79
CA SER A 59 13.85 12.03 13.32
C SER A 59 14.04 11.95 11.80
N ASP A 60 15.21 12.41 11.32
CA ASP A 60 15.59 12.34 9.90
C ASP A 60 15.38 10.94 9.29
N ALA A 61 15.53 9.87 10.08
CA ALA A 61 15.28 8.49 9.67
C ALA A 61 13.83 8.26 9.21
N TYR A 62 12.84 8.83 9.90
CA TYR A 62 11.44 8.70 9.49
C TYR A 62 11.19 9.26 8.09
N PHE A 63 11.75 10.41 7.78
CA PHE A 63 11.60 11.01 6.45
C PHE A 63 12.35 10.21 5.38
N VAL A 64 13.53 9.66 5.69
CA VAL A 64 14.24 8.78 4.75
C VAL A 64 13.39 7.58 4.35
N PHE A 65 12.87 6.83 5.32
CA PHE A 65 12.08 5.63 5.00
C PHE A 65 10.69 5.93 4.44
N GLY A 66 10.05 7.03 4.86
CA GLY A 66 8.80 7.48 4.24
C GLY A 66 8.97 7.87 2.77
N ARG A 67 10.09 8.49 2.40
CA ARG A 67 10.42 8.77 1.00
C ARG A 67 10.59 7.51 0.15
N MET A 68 11.12 6.44 0.73
CA MET A 68 11.32 5.15 0.04
C MET A 68 10.02 4.46 -0.34
N PHE A 69 8.89 4.79 0.30
CA PHE A 69 7.58 4.22 -0.08
C PHE A 69 7.16 4.55 -1.51
N ILE A 70 7.75 5.58 -2.14
CA ILE A 70 7.53 5.85 -3.57
C ILE A 70 7.86 4.62 -4.44
N VAL A 71 8.80 3.77 -4.01
CA VAL A 71 9.14 2.52 -4.71
C VAL A 71 7.96 1.56 -4.74
N VAL A 72 7.18 1.46 -3.66
CA VAL A 72 5.98 0.60 -3.62
C VAL A 72 4.94 1.09 -4.62
N TYR A 73 4.68 2.40 -4.65
CA TYR A 73 3.76 3.00 -5.63
C TYR A 73 4.20 2.75 -7.08
N VAL A 74 5.50 2.88 -7.37
CA VAL A 74 6.05 2.59 -8.71
C VAL A 74 5.88 1.12 -9.07
N LEU A 75 6.18 0.19 -8.15
CA LEU A 75 6.01 -1.25 -8.38
C LEU A 75 4.55 -1.59 -8.66
N LEU A 76 3.60 -1.04 -7.90
CA LEU A 76 2.17 -1.24 -8.15
C LEU A 76 1.71 -0.63 -9.48
N ALA A 77 2.27 0.51 -9.89
CA ALA A 77 2.02 1.07 -11.20
C ALA A 77 2.55 0.16 -12.33
N VAL A 78 3.74 -0.45 -12.14
CA VAL A 78 4.28 -1.46 -13.08
C VAL A 78 3.37 -2.67 -13.17
N VAL A 79 2.81 -3.16 -12.06
CA VAL A 79 1.81 -4.25 -12.07
C VAL A 79 0.62 -3.85 -12.95
N LEU A 80 0.00 -2.70 -12.69
CA LEU A 80 -1.20 -2.24 -13.39
C LEU A 80 -0.98 -1.91 -14.87
N VAL A 81 0.23 -1.45 -15.25
CA VAL A 81 0.57 -1.20 -16.66
C VAL A 81 0.87 -2.50 -17.40
N SER A 82 1.56 -3.44 -16.74
CA SER A 82 1.92 -4.73 -17.33
C SER A 82 0.70 -5.65 -17.43
N GLN A 83 -0.22 -5.52 -16.49
CA GLN A 83 -1.41 -6.32 -16.38
C GLN A 83 -2.57 -5.46 -15.85
N PRO A 84 -3.28 -4.77 -16.75
CA PRO A 84 -4.39 -3.90 -16.35
C PRO A 84 -5.57 -4.72 -15.85
N LEU A 85 -6.35 -4.11 -14.95
CA LEU A 85 -7.64 -4.64 -14.54
C LEU A 85 -8.59 -4.72 -15.75
N ASP A 86 -9.50 -5.69 -15.75
CA ASP A 86 -10.35 -5.95 -16.91
C ASP A 86 -11.35 -4.81 -17.17
N ALA A 87 -11.14 -4.10 -18.27
CA ALA A 87 -12.00 -3.02 -18.73
C ALA A 87 -13.34 -3.52 -19.30
N GLN A 88 -13.47 -4.80 -19.65
CA GLN A 88 -14.74 -5.40 -20.08
C GLN A 88 -15.74 -5.48 -18.92
N VAL A 89 -15.24 -5.74 -17.70
CA VAL A 89 -16.05 -5.72 -16.47
C VAL A 89 -16.47 -4.29 -16.12
N SER A 90 -15.54 -3.34 -16.21
CA SER A 90 -15.83 -1.91 -16.07
C SER A 90 -14.71 -1.04 -16.64
N SER A 91 -15.02 -0.17 -17.60
CA SER A 91 -14.06 0.78 -18.15
C SER A 91 -13.64 1.87 -17.14
N PHE A 92 -14.43 2.10 -16.09
CA PHE A 92 -14.15 3.09 -15.06
C PHE A 92 -13.10 2.63 -14.06
N VAL A 93 -13.12 1.35 -13.68
CA VAL A 93 -12.28 0.81 -12.58
C VAL A 93 -10.78 0.98 -12.86
N PRO A 94 -10.21 0.57 -14.01
CA PRO A 94 -8.78 0.70 -14.26
C PRO A 94 -8.29 2.15 -14.19
N LEU A 95 -9.10 3.08 -14.70
CA LEU A 95 -8.82 4.51 -14.63
C LEU A 95 -8.86 5.02 -13.19
N ALA A 96 -9.92 4.69 -12.44
CA ALA A 96 -10.08 5.11 -11.05
C ALA A 96 -8.92 4.58 -10.19
N VAL A 97 -8.54 3.32 -10.35
CA VAL A 97 -7.42 2.69 -9.64
C VAL A 97 -6.11 3.43 -9.95
N SER A 98 -5.82 3.69 -11.22
CA SER A 98 -4.60 4.39 -11.64
C SER A 98 -4.54 5.82 -11.09
N VAL A 99 -5.64 6.56 -11.16
CA VAL A 99 -5.74 7.94 -10.66
C VAL A 99 -5.59 7.99 -9.14
N LEU A 100 -6.27 7.10 -8.41
CA LEU A 100 -6.20 7.05 -6.95
C LEU A 100 -4.82 6.62 -6.46
N LEU A 101 -4.18 5.64 -7.11
CA LEU A 101 -2.82 5.24 -6.79
C LEU A 101 -1.82 6.37 -7.07
N GLY A 102 -1.96 7.06 -8.20
CA GLY A 102 -1.14 8.22 -8.53
C GLY A 102 -1.33 9.40 -7.55
N ALA A 103 -2.57 9.68 -7.17
CA ALA A 103 -2.88 10.69 -6.16
C ALA A 103 -2.31 10.31 -4.78
N ALA A 104 -2.38 9.03 -4.39
CA ALA A 104 -1.77 8.54 -3.16
C ALA A 104 -0.24 8.69 -3.17
N ALA A 105 0.41 8.33 -4.28
CA ALA A 105 1.84 8.51 -4.47
C ALA A 105 2.24 10.00 -4.38
N PHE A 106 1.44 10.90 -4.98
CA PHE A 106 1.63 12.34 -4.85
C PHE A 106 1.46 12.83 -3.41
N GLY A 107 0.46 12.32 -2.69
CA GLY A 107 0.29 12.55 -1.25
C GLY A 107 1.52 12.15 -0.44
N ASN A 108 2.09 10.98 -0.71
CA ASN A 108 3.35 10.52 -0.10
C ASN A 108 4.53 11.47 -0.41
N LEU A 109 4.65 11.94 -1.67
CA LEU A 109 5.68 12.91 -2.04
C LEU A 109 5.54 14.22 -1.24
N LEU A 110 4.32 14.77 -1.13
CA LEU A 110 4.07 15.94 -0.31
C LEU A 110 4.40 15.68 1.17
N ALA A 111 4.04 14.49 1.65
CA ALA A 111 4.19 14.13 3.05
C ALA A 111 5.65 14.00 3.50
N TYR A 112 6.53 13.47 2.64
CA TYR A 112 7.90 13.10 3.04
C TYR A 112 9.02 13.83 2.27
N TYR A 113 8.76 14.37 1.07
CA TYR A 113 9.72 15.23 0.36
C TYR A 113 9.43 16.71 0.61
N ALA A 114 8.21 17.16 0.35
CA ALA A 114 7.87 18.59 0.44
C ALA A 114 7.86 19.10 1.90
N SER A 115 7.43 18.26 2.85
CA SER A 115 7.39 18.62 4.26
C SER A 115 8.75 18.98 4.87
N LYS A 116 9.86 18.50 4.30
CA LYS A 116 11.22 18.93 4.73
C LYS A 116 11.47 20.41 4.40
N ALA A 117 10.94 20.90 3.28
CA ALA A 117 11.11 22.28 2.85
C ALA A 117 10.02 23.23 3.39
N TYR A 118 8.79 22.75 3.51
CA TYR A 118 7.60 23.56 3.80
C TYR A 118 6.97 23.26 5.17
N GLY A 119 7.55 22.34 5.94
CA GLY A 119 7.18 22.06 7.32
C GLY A 119 5.96 21.15 7.54
N PRO A 120 5.48 21.05 8.79
CA PRO A 120 4.41 20.14 9.21
C PRO A 120 3.07 20.27 8.47
N PRO A 121 2.62 21.45 7.99
CA PRO A 121 1.37 21.56 7.24
C PRO A 121 1.36 20.71 5.96
N MET A 122 2.47 20.68 5.21
CA MET A 122 2.57 19.84 4.00
C MET A 122 2.50 18.35 4.34
N ARG A 123 3.05 17.94 5.48
CA ARG A 123 2.89 16.56 5.98
C ARG A 123 1.42 16.23 6.22
N LYS A 124 0.69 17.12 6.89
CA LYS A 124 -0.74 16.92 7.15
C LYS A 124 -1.55 16.84 5.85
N ILE A 125 -1.30 17.73 4.89
CA ILE A 125 -1.98 17.75 3.60
C ILE A 125 -1.67 16.47 2.82
N GLY A 126 -0.37 16.19 2.59
CA GLY A 126 0.07 15.02 1.83
C GLY A 126 -0.46 13.71 2.39
N TYR A 127 -0.27 13.47 3.68
CA TYR A 127 -0.66 12.20 4.30
C TYR A 127 -2.16 12.12 4.62
N ARG A 128 -2.69 13.06 5.43
CA ARG A 128 -4.07 12.93 5.97
C ARG A 128 -5.15 13.33 4.99
N MET A 129 -4.86 14.26 4.08
CA MET A 129 -5.87 14.82 3.18
C MET A 129 -5.83 14.20 1.78
N ILE A 130 -4.70 13.61 1.38
CA ILE A 130 -4.52 13.04 0.04
C ILE A 130 -4.24 11.54 0.13
N GLU A 131 -3.09 11.14 0.65
CA GLU A 131 -2.63 9.75 0.61
C GLU A 131 -3.62 8.77 1.25
N MET A 132 -3.93 8.94 2.54
CA MET A 132 -4.84 8.02 3.24
C MET A 132 -6.25 7.97 2.64
N PRO A 133 -6.91 9.12 2.36
CA PRO A 133 -8.20 9.10 1.68
C PRO A 133 -8.16 8.39 0.33
N CYS A 134 -7.13 8.62 -0.49
CA CYS A 134 -6.99 7.94 -1.78
C CYS A 134 -6.82 6.42 -1.61
N LEU A 135 -6.01 5.95 -0.66
CA LEU A 135 -5.84 4.53 -0.38
C LEU A 135 -7.14 3.89 0.14
N LEU A 136 -7.89 4.60 0.98
CA LEU A 136 -9.18 4.12 1.48
C LEU A 136 -10.20 3.98 0.34
N ILE A 137 -10.34 5.01 -0.50
CA ILE A 137 -11.24 4.98 -1.66
C ILE A 137 -10.78 3.88 -2.63
N LEU A 138 -9.47 3.73 -2.85
CA LEU A 138 -8.91 2.69 -3.70
C LEU A 138 -9.28 1.29 -3.21
N ALA A 139 -9.20 1.02 -1.91
CA ALA A 139 -9.62 -0.26 -1.35
C ALA A 139 -11.10 -0.55 -1.64
N PHE A 140 -11.99 0.44 -1.54
CA PHE A 140 -13.41 0.29 -1.89
C PHE A 140 -13.67 0.14 -3.39
N VAL A 141 -12.92 0.85 -4.24
CA VAL A 141 -13.01 0.68 -5.70
C VAL A 141 -12.62 -0.75 -6.09
N LEU A 142 -11.55 -1.29 -5.49
CA LEU A 142 -11.16 -2.69 -5.68
C LEU A 142 -12.25 -3.64 -5.16
N THR A 143 -12.84 -3.40 -3.98
CA THR A 143 -13.97 -4.21 -3.51
C THR A 143 -15.13 -4.22 -4.50
N GLY A 144 -15.50 -3.04 -5.05
CA GLY A 144 -16.53 -2.93 -6.08
C GLY A 144 -16.19 -3.74 -7.32
N HIS A 145 -14.93 -3.69 -7.77
CA HIS A 145 -14.46 -4.52 -8.89
C HIS A 145 -14.55 -6.01 -8.59
N GLY A 146 -14.14 -6.45 -7.40
CA GLY A 146 -14.29 -7.85 -6.96
C GLY A 146 -15.75 -8.32 -6.94
N ILE A 147 -16.68 -7.48 -6.49
CA ILE A 147 -18.12 -7.79 -6.55
C ILE A 147 -18.58 -7.92 -8.00
N LEU A 148 -18.18 -7.00 -8.89
CA LEU A 148 -18.53 -7.08 -10.30
C LEU A 148 -18.02 -8.38 -10.93
N LEU A 149 -16.77 -8.77 -10.66
CA LEU A 149 -16.20 -10.04 -11.10
C LEU A 149 -16.99 -11.26 -10.62
N LEU A 150 -17.49 -11.27 -9.37
CA LEU A 150 -18.35 -12.35 -8.86
C LEU A 150 -19.72 -12.40 -9.54
N THR A 151 -20.26 -11.25 -9.95
CA THR A 151 -21.59 -11.15 -10.56
C THR A 151 -21.58 -11.29 -12.09
N ALA A 152 -20.44 -11.10 -12.73
CA ALA A 152 -20.28 -11.28 -14.16
C ALA A 152 -20.44 -12.78 -14.49
N THR A 153 -21.63 -13.19 -14.91
CA THR A 153 -22.03 -14.56 -15.29
C THR A 153 -21.38 -15.05 -16.59
N THR A 154 -20.20 -14.55 -16.94
CA THR A 154 -19.51 -14.87 -18.19
C THR A 154 -18.29 -15.74 -17.92
N SER A 155 -18.50 -17.03 -18.20
CA SER A 155 -17.57 -18.05 -18.67
C SER A 155 -16.06 -17.85 -18.47
N ASP A 156 -15.46 -18.78 -17.72
CA ASP A 156 -14.07 -19.27 -17.79
C ASP A 156 -12.89 -18.30 -17.64
N HIS A 157 -13.06 -16.98 -17.69
CA HIS A 157 -11.91 -16.04 -17.66
C HIS A 157 -11.60 -15.39 -16.31
N HIS A 158 -12.49 -15.47 -15.31
CA HIS A 158 -12.28 -14.81 -14.03
C HIS A 158 -12.18 -15.82 -12.88
N SER A 159 -10.99 -15.92 -12.30
CA SER A 159 -10.76 -16.75 -11.13
C SER A 159 -11.57 -16.22 -9.94
N THR A 160 -12.44 -17.05 -9.36
CA THR A 160 -13.17 -16.73 -8.13
C THR A 160 -12.23 -16.28 -7.00
N ILE A 161 -10.98 -16.75 -7.00
CA ILE A 161 -9.93 -16.36 -6.05
C ILE A 161 -9.58 -14.88 -6.20
N GLU A 162 -9.42 -14.39 -7.42
CA GLU A 162 -9.12 -12.99 -7.73
C GLU A 162 -10.23 -12.07 -7.21
N ALA A 163 -11.47 -12.43 -7.52
CA ALA A 163 -12.63 -11.66 -7.12
C ALA A 163 -12.74 -11.54 -5.59
N TRP A 164 -12.54 -12.65 -4.86
CA TRP A 164 -12.50 -12.63 -3.40
C TRP A 164 -11.31 -11.85 -2.83
N ALA A 165 -10.13 -11.92 -3.45
CA ALA A 165 -8.98 -11.13 -3.03
C ALA A 165 -9.29 -9.63 -3.09
N PHE A 166 -9.96 -9.17 -4.15
CA PHE A 166 -10.42 -7.78 -4.25
C PHE A 166 -11.50 -7.43 -3.24
N VAL A 167 -12.53 -8.29 -3.05
CA VAL A 167 -13.59 -8.07 -2.05
C VAL A 167 -13.01 -7.92 -0.64
N LEU A 168 -12.00 -8.72 -0.29
CA LEU A 168 -11.38 -8.74 1.03
C LEU A 168 -10.31 -7.64 1.24
N THR A 169 -10.01 -6.82 0.23
CA THR A 169 -9.00 -5.74 0.31
C THR A 169 -9.15 -4.84 1.54
N PRO A 170 -10.36 -4.36 1.92
CA PRO A 170 -10.51 -3.51 3.11
C PRO A 170 -10.20 -4.26 4.41
N LEU A 171 -10.60 -5.54 4.50
CA LEU A 171 -10.30 -6.37 5.67
C LEU A 171 -8.79 -6.57 5.82
N PHE A 172 -8.10 -6.91 4.72
CA PHE A 172 -6.64 -7.02 4.72
C PHE A 172 -5.96 -5.69 5.06
N SER A 173 -6.47 -4.59 4.52
CA SER A 173 -5.97 -3.24 4.83
C SER A 173 -6.05 -2.92 6.33
N ILE A 174 -7.18 -3.25 6.97
CA ILE A 174 -7.37 -3.07 8.42
C ILE A 174 -6.43 -3.99 9.20
N LEU A 175 -6.35 -5.28 8.82
CA LEU A 175 -5.49 -6.25 9.50
C LEU A 175 -4.02 -5.85 9.42
N CYS A 176 -3.54 -5.45 8.24
CA CYS A 176 -2.18 -4.96 8.04
C CYS A 176 -1.92 -3.69 8.85
N THR A 177 -2.90 -2.77 8.92
CA THR A 177 -2.80 -1.56 9.76
C THR A 177 -2.69 -1.91 11.24
N ALA A 178 -3.51 -2.85 11.72
CA ALA A 178 -3.50 -3.29 13.11
C ALA A 178 -2.18 -4.00 13.45
N MET A 179 -1.72 -4.90 12.57
CA MET A 179 -0.46 -5.63 12.69
C MET A 179 0.74 -4.68 12.77
N LEU A 180 0.77 -3.67 11.89
CA LEU A 180 1.85 -2.68 11.87
C LEU A 180 1.66 -1.59 12.91
N ARG A 181 0.44 -1.39 13.45
CA ARG A 181 0.06 -0.21 14.24
C ARG A 181 0.55 1.10 13.57
N TYR A 182 0.36 1.19 12.26
CA TYR A 182 0.86 2.30 11.46
C TYR A 182 0.05 2.51 10.17
N MET A 183 -0.50 3.72 10.01
CA MET A 183 -1.19 4.22 8.81
C MET A 183 -0.24 5.24 8.17
N PRO A 184 0.11 5.23 6.85
CA PRO A 184 -0.64 4.82 5.65
C PRO A 184 -0.28 3.45 5.02
N HIS A 185 0.72 2.75 5.53
CA HIS A 185 1.29 1.61 4.80
C HIS A 185 0.55 0.30 5.02
N GLY A 186 -0.27 0.20 6.06
CA GLY A 186 -1.18 -0.92 6.26
C GLY A 186 -2.16 -1.10 5.10
N PRO A 187 -2.93 -0.06 4.72
CA PRO A 187 -3.82 -0.14 3.56
C PRO A 187 -3.09 -0.44 2.25
N LEU A 188 -1.94 0.19 2.02
CA LEU A 188 -1.12 -0.07 0.84
C LEU A 188 -0.67 -1.53 0.75
N LEU A 189 -0.33 -2.17 1.88
CA LEU A 189 0.01 -3.58 1.94
C LEU A 189 -1.18 -4.47 1.59
N GLY A 190 -2.38 -4.17 2.11
CA GLY A 190 -3.62 -4.88 1.75
C GLY A 190 -3.93 -4.80 0.25
N ILE A 191 -3.78 -3.61 -0.34
CA ILE A 191 -3.93 -3.39 -1.79
C ILE A 191 -2.88 -4.18 -2.59
N SER A 192 -1.62 -4.18 -2.13
CA SER A 192 -0.53 -4.92 -2.77
C SER A 192 -0.79 -6.42 -2.80
N VAL A 193 -1.38 -6.98 -1.74
CA VAL A 193 -1.80 -8.38 -1.69
C VAL A 193 -2.87 -8.68 -2.74
N ALA A 194 -3.92 -7.84 -2.83
CA ALA A 194 -4.99 -8.03 -3.81
C ALA A 194 -4.46 -7.99 -5.26
N LEU A 195 -3.60 -6.99 -5.57
CA LEU A 195 -2.98 -6.87 -6.88
C LEU A 195 -1.97 -7.98 -7.19
N THR A 196 -1.36 -8.59 -6.17
CA THR A 196 -0.53 -9.78 -6.35
C THR A 196 -1.37 -10.98 -6.76
N VAL A 197 -2.51 -11.22 -6.10
CA VAL A 197 -3.42 -12.30 -6.52
C VAL A 197 -3.82 -12.11 -7.98
N HIS A 198 -4.24 -10.90 -8.36
CA HIS A 198 -4.54 -10.57 -9.76
C HIS A 198 -3.39 -10.90 -10.72
N ALA A 199 -2.15 -10.50 -10.38
CA ALA A 199 -0.96 -10.80 -11.19
C ALA A 199 -0.80 -12.31 -11.45
N PHE A 200 -1.09 -13.17 -10.46
CA PHE A 200 -0.95 -14.62 -10.59
C PHE A 200 -2.18 -15.33 -11.18
N THR A 201 -3.38 -14.76 -11.10
CA THR A 201 -4.61 -15.43 -11.58
C THR A 201 -4.89 -15.27 -13.07
N GLN A 202 -4.38 -14.22 -13.71
CA GLN A 202 -4.53 -13.99 -15.15
C GLN A 202 -3.58 -14.83 -16.03
N GLU A 203 -2.77 -15.70 -15.41
CA GLU A 203 -1.78 -16.53 -16.11
C GLU A 203 -2.23 -17.99 -16.34
N GLY A 204 -3.34 -18.42 -15.73
CA GLY A 204 -3.91 -19.78 -15.86
C GLY A 204 -5.09 -19.83 -16.80
#